data_AF-A0A7S4JEW6-F1
#
_entry.id   AF-A0A7S4JEW6-F1
#
_cell.length_a   1.000
_cell.length_b   1.000
_cell.length_c   1.000
_cell.angle_alpha   90.00
_cell.angle_beta   90.00
_cell.angle_gamma   90.00
#
_symmetry.space_group_name_H-M   'P 1'
#
loop_
_entity.id
_entity.type
_entity.pdbx_description
1 polymer ?
#
loop_
_entity_poly.entity_id
_entity_poly.type
_entity_poly.pdbx_seq_one_letter_code
_entity_poly.pdbx_strand_id
1 'polypeptide(L)'
;ATTEKMRNACLLLFAATAAANELFKAIDNDNAAMVNIALKMAKPGVENAPNADGHVPLMYAVLNGKHRAFKVLLTKAKADPTVTNAEGYSVLQVAAEKGQMKMVQNLITHGVDINQQHTDGYTPLHRAVLNGHTDTVKALLNAEVPVDQPTADGKIAMELAETLDMATPVTKAGRRTPGVKSPQLAMKEVLQKFTRPTSGEKSEL
;
A
#
# COMPACT_ATOMS: atom_id res chain seq x y z
N ALA A 1 -15.53 23.20 40.62
CA ALA A 1 -15.88 23.39 39.19
C ALA A 1 -14.67 23.18 38.25
N THR A 2 -13.54 23.87 38.45
CA THR A 2 -12.36 23.78 37.55
C THR A 2 -11.57 22.47 37.68
N THR A 3 -11.35 21.97 38.90
CA THR A 3 -10.67 20.70 39.18
C THR A 3 -11.44 19.47 38.68
N GLU A 4 -12.76 19.49 38.81
CA GLU A 4 -13.65 18.42 38.33
C GLU A 4 -13.71 18.39 36.79
N LYS A 5 -13.77 19.56 36.14
CA LYS A 5 -13.62 19.66 34.68
C LYS A 5 -12.28 19.13 34.19
N MET A 6 -11.17 19.42 34.87
CA MET A 6 -9.86 18.87 34.53
C MET A 6 -9.78 17.35 34.73
N ARG A 7 -10.29 16.81 35.85
CA ARG A 7 -10.33 15.34 36.07
C ARG A 7 -11.17 14.64 35.01
N ASN A 8 -12.33 15.19 34.67
CA ASN A 8 -13.19 14.64 33.63
C ASN A 8 -12.52 14.70 32.25
N ALA A 9 -11.82 15.80 31.92
CA ALA A 9 -11.02 15.90 30.70
C ALA A 9 -9.88 14.86 30.65
N CYS A 10 -9.16 14.67 31.76
CA CYS A 10 -8.12 13.63 31.86
C CYS A 10 -8.68 12.21 31.72
N LEU A 11 -9.81 11.90 32.35
CA LEU A 11 -10.47 10.60 32.23
C LEU A 11 -10.95 10.35 30.80
N LEU A 12 -11.51 11.37 30.14
CA LEU A 12 -11.93 11.30 28.75
C LEU A 12 -10.74 11.09 27.79
N LEU A 13 -9.60 11.72 28.07
CA LEU A 13 -8.36 11.55 27.32
C LEU A 13 -7.79 10.13 27.50
N PHE A 14 -7.73 9.63 28.74
CA PHE A 14 -7.27 8.28 29.06
C PHE A 14 -8.17 7.19 28.47
N ALA A 15 -9.48 7.39 28.48
CA ALA A 15 -10.43 6.47 27.85
C ALA A 15 -10.29 6.47 26.31
N ALA A 16 -9.97 7.62 25.71
CA ALA A 16 -9.75 7.72 24.27
C ALA A 16 -8.48 6.98 23.83
N THR A 17 -7.38 7.10 24.59
CA THR A 17 -6.14 6.36 24.31
C THR A 17 -6.28 4.87 24.54
N ALA A 18 -7.05 4.44 25.55
CA ALA A 18 -7.34 3.02 25.78
C ALA A 18 -8.13 2.38 24.63
N ALA A 19 -9.16 3.05 24.10
CA ALA A 19 -9.98 2.53 23.01
C ALA A 19 -9.19 2.40 21.69
N ALA A 20 -8.34 3.38 21.37
CA ALA A 20 -7.43 3.27 20.23
C ALA A 20 -6.50 2.06 20.40
N ASN A 21 -5.87 1.90 21.58
CA ASN A 21 -4.99 0.77 21.84
C ASN A 21 -5.67 -0.60 21.66
N GLU A 22 -6.92 -0.75 22.07
CA GLU A 22 -7.67 -2.00 21.86
C GLU A 22 -7.96 -2.26 20.37
N LEU A 23 -8.21 -1.22 19.57
CA LEU A 23 -8.33 -1.36 18.12
C LEU A 23 -7.01 -1.84 17.49
N PHE A 24 -5.87 -1.26 17.87
CA PHE A 24 -4.56 -1.68 17.34
C PHE A 24 -4.20 -3.11 17.74
N LYS A 25 -4.50 -3.53 18.98
CA LYS A 25 -4.35 -4.95 19.39
C LYS A 25 -5.22 -5.89 18.54
N ALA A 26 -6.45 -5.49 18.25
CA ALA A 26 -7.33 -6.28 17.40
C ALA A 26 -6.82 -6.38 15.95
N ILE A 27 -6.25 -5.30 15.42
CA ILE A 27 -5.61 -5.25 14.10
C ILE A 27 -4.37 -6.13 14.06
N ASP A 28 -3.51 -6.07 15.08
CA ASP A 28 -2.29 -6.88 15.13
C ASP A 28 -2.59 -8.39 15.17
N ASN A 29 -3.67 -8.79 15.84
CA ASN A 29 -4.15 -10.18 15.81
C ASN A 29 -4.83 -10.58 14.47
N ASP A 30 -4.96 -9.67 13.51
CA ASP A 30 -5.69 -9.81 12.24
C ASP A 30 -7.09 -10.46 12.42
N ASN A 31 -7.77 -10.14 13.52
CA ASN A 31 -9.04 -10.75 13.87
C ASN A 31 -10.19 -9.80 13.54
N ALA A 32 -10.86 -10.04 12.42
CA ALA A 32 -11.99 -9.23 11.96
C ALA A 32 -13.11 -9.08 13.01
N ALA A 33 -13.39 -10.12 13.80
CA ALA A 33 -14.43 -10.03 14.83
C ALA A 33 -14.03 -9.06 15.94
N MET A 34 -12.79 -9.16 16.42
CA MET A 34 -12.26 -8.25 17.43
C MET A 34 -12.16 -6.82 16.92
N VAL A 35 -11.78 -6.61 15.65
CA VAL A 35 -11.75 -5.27 15.04
C VAL A 35 -13.16 -4.68 15.01
N ASN A 36 -14.18 -5.46 14.61
CA ASN A 36 -15.57 -4.99 14.62
C ASN A 36 -16.08 -4.69 16.03
N ILE A 37 -15.69 -5.47 17.05
CA ILE A 37 -16.06 -5.21 18.44
C ILE A 37 -15.38 -3.94 18.94
N ALA A 38 -14.07 -3.79 18.72
CA ALA A 38 -13.31 -2.60 19.12
C ALA A 38 -13.90 -1.32 18.49
N LEU A 39 -14.20 -1.34 17.19
CA LEU A 39 -14.84 -0.21 16.49
C LEU A 39 -16.22 0.15 17.06
N LYS A 40 -17.03 -0.84 17.45
CA LYS A 40 -18.36 -0.61 18.04
C LYS A 40 -18.32 -0.02 19.45
N MET A 41 -17.31 -0.41 20.24
CA MET A 41 -17.13 0.04 21.62
C MET A 41 -16.43 1.40 21.72
N ALA A 42 -15.74 1.81 20.67
CA ALA A 42 -14.99 3.04 20.60
C ALA A 42 -15.85 4.25 20.19
N LYS A 43 -15.28 5.45 20.38
CA LYS A 43 -15.90 6.69 19.90
C LYS A 43 -15.84 6.78 18.36
N PRO A 44 -16.79 7.47 17.72
CA PRO A 44 -16.72 7.73 16.27
C PRO A 44 -15.39 8.38 15.86
N GLY A 45 -14.83 7.97 14.74
CA GLY A 45 -13.56 8.49 14.21
C GLY A 45 -12.31 7.75 14.70
N VAL A 46 -12.44 6.75 15.58
CA VAL A 46 -11.30 5.94 16.05
C VAL A 46 -10.58 5.22 14.90
N GLU A 47 -11.30 4.90 13.82
CA GLU A 47 -10.80 4.24 12.63
C GLU A 47 -9.69 5.02 11.91
N ASN A 48 -9.60 6.32 12.18
CA ASN A 48 -8.57 7.23 11.65
C ASN A 48 -7.67 7.80 12.75
N ALA A 49 -7.91 7.47 14.02
CA ALA A 49 -7.15 8.00 15.14
C ALA A 49 -5.79 7.28 15.28
N PRO A 50 -4.67 8.01 15.33
CA PRO A 50 -3.36 7.40 15.46
C PRO A 50 -3.16 6.77 16.85
N ASN A 51 -2.32 5.72 16.92
CA ASN A 51 -1.85 5.16 18.19
C ASN A 51 -0.79 6.07 18.85
N ALA A 52 -0.27 5.64 20.01
CA ALA A 52 0.79 6.36 20.71
C ALA A 52 2.09 6.55 19.89
N ASP A 53 2.32 5.67 18.91
CA ASP A 53 3.47 5.73 18.00
C ASP A 53 3.18 6.54 16.73
N GLY A 54 1.99 7.15 16.61
CA GLY A 54 1.58 7.94 15.45
C GLY A 54 1.03 7.14 14.26
N HIS A 55 0.89 5.82 14.37
CA HIS A 55 0.36 5.00 13.28
C HIS A 55 -1.16 5.11 13.20
N VAL A 56 -1.69 5.39 12.01
CA VAL A 56 -3.13 5.33 11.72
C VAL A 56 -3.57 3.86 11.47
N PRO A 57 -4.77 3.42 11.89
CA PRO A 57 -5.17 2.01 11.85
C PRO A 57 -5.05 1.36 10.48
N LEU A 58 -5.48 2.05 9.41
CA LEU A 58 -5.44 1.51 8.05
C LEU A 58 -3.99 1.32 7.56
N MET A 59 -3.13 2.33 7.76
CA MET A 59 -1.71 2.24 7.41
C MET A 59 -1.00 1.14 8.21
N TYR A 60 -1.30 1.02 9.51
CA TYR A 60 -0.76 -0.04 10.36
C TYR A 60 -1.13 -1.44 9.87
N ALA A 61 -2.39 -1.63 9.44
CA ALA A 61 -2.82 -2.91 8.86
C ALA A 61 -2.06 -3.26 7.58
N VAL A 62 -1.79 -2.28 6.70
CA VAL A 62 -0.99 -2.47 5.48
C VAL A 62 0.47 -2.77 5.79
N LEU A 63 1.12 -1.97 6.65
CA LEU A 63 2.52 -2.15 7.04
C LEU A 63 2.79 -3.56 7.57
N ASN A 64 1.85 -4.11 8.35
CA ASN A 64 1.94 -5.41 9.00
C ASN A 64 1.21 -6.54 8.25
N GLY A 65 0.67 -6.29 7.06
CA GLY A 65 0.02 -7.32 6.22
C GLY A 65 -1.24 -7.93 6.85
N LYS A 66 -1.98 -7.18 7.67
CA LYS A 66 -3.20 -7.63 8.38
C LYS A 66 -4.41 -7.52 7.46
N HIS A 67 -4.59 -8.53 6.60
CA HIS A 67 -5.56 -8.53 5.50
C HIS A 67 -7.02 -8.46 5.96
N ARG A 68 -7.37 -9.17 7.03
CA ARG A 68 -8.75 -9.19 7.55
C ARG A 68 -9.08 -7.87 8.22
N ALA A 69 -8.15 -7.34 9.02
CA ALA A 69 -8.27 -6.04 9.66
C ALA A 69 -8.39 -4.92 8.63
N PHE A 70 -7.49 -4.88 7.65
CA PHE A 70 -7.52 -3.94 6.52
C PHE A 70 -8.88 -3.93 5.83
N LYS A 71 -9.42 -5.11 5.49
CA LYS A 71 -10.73 -5.22 4.83
C LYS A 71 -11.86 -4.64 5.68
N VAL A 72 -11.87 -4.91 6.98
CA VAL A 72 -12.89 -4.36 7.90
C VAL A 72 -12.77 -2.84 7.99
N LEU A 73 -11.57 -2.31 8.15
CA LEU A 73 -11.31 -0.87 8.25
C LEU A 73 -11.82 -0.12 7.00
N LEU A 74 -11.47 -0.62 5.81
CA LEU A 74 -11.83 0.04 4.56
C LEU A 74 -13.33 -0.07 4.24
N THR A 75 -13.92 -1.27 4.40
CA THR A 75 -15.30 -1.53 3.93
C THR A 75 -16.38 -1.25 4.96
N LYS A 76 -16.10 -1.42 6.25
CA LYS A 76 -17.10 -1.26 7.32
C LYS A 76 -16.87 0.00 8.13
N ALA A 77 -15.62 0.29 8.49
CA ALA A 77 -15.29 1.45 9.30
C ALA A 77 -15.21 2.74 8.46
N LYS A 78 -15.12 2.63 7.12
CA LYS A 78 -14.88 3.76 6.22
C LYS A 78 -13.63 4.55 6.62
N ALA A 79 -12.58 3.83 7.02
CA ALA A 79 -11.28 4.42 7.29
C ALA A 79 -10.80 5.19 6.06
N ASP A 80 -10.19 6.34 6.28
CA ASP A 80 -9.69 7.22 5.23
C ASP A 80 -8.50 6.56 4.51
N PRO A 81 -8.62 6.22 3.21
CA PRO A 81 -7.55 5.56 2.47
C PRO A 81 -6.49 6.54 1.95
N THR A 82 -6.67 7.85 2.15
CA THR A 82 -5.71 8.90 1.72
C THR A 82 -4.60 9.16 2.74
N VAL A 83 -4.59 8.41 3.85
CA VAL A 83 -3.61 8.56 4.92
C VAL A 83 -2.18 8.24 4.45
N THR A 84 -1.20 8.93 5.03
CA THR A 84 0.22 8.72 4.75
C THR A 84 0.97 8.22 5.99
N ASN A 85 2.11 7.56 5.79
CA ASN A 85 3.02 7.22 6.90
C ASN A 85 3.89 8.43 7.29
N ALA A 86 4.77 8.26 8.28
CA ALA A 86 5.67 9.31 8.75
C ALA A 86 6.64 9.83 7.67
N GLU A 87 6.91 9.02 6.65
CA GLU A 87 7.75 9.37 5.50
C GLU A 87 6.94 10.04 4.37
N GLY A 88 5.62 10.15 4.49
CA GLY A 88 4.76 10.77 3.47
C GLY A 88 4.36 9.83 2.33
N TYR A 89 4.55 8.52 2.45
CA TYR A 89 4.04 7.55 1.49
C TYR A 89 2.57 7.25 1.73
N SER A 90 1.79 7.17 0.66
CA SER A 90 0.37 6.78 0.72
C SER A 90 0.19 5.30 1.03
N VAL A 91 -0.99 4.93 1.54
CA VAL A 91 -1.34 3.52 1.80
C VAL A 91 -1.13 2.64 0.56
N LEU A 92 -1.47 3.17 -0.63
CA LEU A 92 -1.31 2.44 -1.88
C LEU A 92 0.15 2.23 -2.25
N GLN A 93 1.02 3.23 -2.07
CA GLN A 93 2.46 3.10 -2.31
C GLN A 93 3.08 2.03 -1.40
N VAL A 94 2.73 2.03 -0.11
CA VAL A 94 3.24 1.03 0.85
C VAL A 94 2.71 -0.37 0.51
N ALA A 95 1.43 -0.51 0.16
CA ALA A 95 0.85 -1.79 -0.26
C ALA A 95 1.51 -2.31 -1.54
N ALA A 96 1.84 -1.42 -2.48
CA ALA A 96 2.52 -1.73 -3.72
C ALA A 96 3.98 -2.17 -3.49
N GLU A 97 4.71 -1.44 -2.65
CA GLU A 97 6.08 -1.75 -2.23
C GLU A 97 6.17 -3.12 -1.54
N LYS A 98 5.17 -3.50 -0.75
CA LYS A 98 5.10 -4.79 -0.06
C LYS A 98 4.48 -5.93 -0.88
N GLY A 99 4.02 -5.64 -2.10
CA GLY A 99 3.44 -6.65 -2.99
C GLY A 99 2.10 -7.19 -2.54
N GLN A 100 1.34 -6.43 -1.75
CA GLN A 100 0.06 -6.85 -1.19
C GLN A 100 -1.07 -6.68 -2.21
N MET A 101 -1.02 -7.45 -3.30
CA MET A 101 -1.89 -7.33 -4.47
C MET A 101 -3.39 -7.23 -4.12
N LYS A 102 -3.88 -8.03 -3.17
CA LYS A 102 -5.29 -7.97 -2.72
C LYS A 102 -5.63 -6.64 -2.04
N MET A 103 -4.72 -6.07 -1.24
CA MET A 103 -4.95 -4.77 -0.61
C MET A 103 -4.90 -3.65 -1.67
N VAL A 104 -3.96 -3.72 -2.62
CA VAL A 104 -3.88 -2.81 -3.77
C VAL A 104 -5.19 -2.79 -4.55
N GLN A 105 -5.73 -3.95 -4.93
CA GLN A 105 -7.02 -4.03 -5.62
C GLN A 105 -8.17 -3.40 -4.82
N ASN A 106 -8.21 -3.61 -3.50
CA ASN A 106 -9.23 -2.99 -2.66
C ASN A 106 -9.05 -1.47 -2.57
N LEU A 107 -7.83 -0.94 -2.50
CA LEU A 107 -7.59 0.51 -2.49
C LEU A 107 -8.02 1.15 -3.80
N ILE A 108 -7.67 0.53 -4.94
CA ILE A 108 -8.09 0.98 -6.27
C ILE A 108 -9.62 1.06 -6.37
N THR A 109 -10.34 0.03 -5.90
CA THR A 109 -11.82 0.05 -5.93
C THR A 109 -12.45 1.08 -5.01
N HIS A 110 -11.72 1.59 -4.02
CA HIS A 110 -12.16 2.68 -3.14
C HIS A 110 -11.75 4.07 -3.66
N GLY A 111 -11.24 4.17 -4.89
CA GLY A 111 -11.04 5.44 -5.58
C GLY A 111 -9.89 6.29 -5.05
N VAL A 112 -8.86 5.66 -4.44
CA VAL A 112 -7.62 6.37 -4.12
C VAL A 112 -6.95 6.88 -5.39
N ASP A 113 -6.14 7.93 -5.28
CA ASP A 113 -5.28 8.35 -6.39
C ASP A 113 -4.20 7.29 -6.64
N ILE A 114 -4.39 6.52 -7.71
CA ILE A 114 -3.52 5.41 -8.11
C ILE A 114 -2.17 5.87 -8.66
N ASN A 115 -2.06 7.16 -9.00
CA ASN A 115 -0.89 7.78 -9.63
C ASN A 115 -0.16 8.74 -8.70
N GLN A 116 -0.60 8.85 -7.44
CA GLN A 116 -0.01 9.74 -6.46
C GLN A 116 1.51 9.56 -6.40
N GLN A 117 2.24 10.65 -6.67
CA GLN A 117 3.70 10.68 -6.57
C GLN A 117 4.10 11.01 -5.14
N HIS A 118 5.12 10.31 -4.65
CA HIS A 118 5.87 10.74 -3.48
C HIS A 118 6.85 11.86 -3.86
N THR A 119 7.53 12.48 -2.88
CA THR A 119 8.42 13.63 -3.10
C THR A 119 9.61 13.34 -4.01
N ASP A 120 9.97 12.07 -4.15
CA ASP A 120 10.99 11.55 -5.07
C ASP A 120 10.45 11.23 -6.48
N GLY A 121 9.17 11.55 -6.74
CA GLY A 121 8.48 11.28 -8.00
C GLY A 121 8.02 9.83 -8.18
N TYR A 122 8.22 8.94 -7.19
CA TYR A 122 7.82 7.55 -7.31
C TYR A 122 6.30 7.38 -7.16
N THR A 123 5.72 6.62 -8.08
CA THR A 123 4.31 6.17 -8.04
C THR A 123 4.21 4.77 -7.42
N PRO A 124 3.00 4.30 -7.06
CA PRO A 124 2.78 2.90 -6.67
C PRO A 124 3.33 1.89 -7.70
N LEU A 125 3.22 2.17 -9.01
CA LEU A 125 3.76 1.31 -10.06
C LEU A 125 5.28 1.19 -9.95
N HIS A 126 6.00 2.31 -9.80
CA HIS A 126 7.45 2.29 -9.61
C HIS A 126 7.83 1.41 -8.42
N ARG A 127 7.15 1.57 -7.28
CA ARG A 127 7.42 0.79 -6.06
C ARG A 127 7.17 -0.71 -6.25
N ALA A 128 6.08 -1.09 -6.91
CA ALA A 128 5.80 -2.49 -7.21
C ALA A 128 6.83 -3.11 -8.18
N VAL A 129 7.29 -2.32 -9.16
CA VAL A 129 8.32 -2.76 -10.11
C VAL A 129 9.68 -2.89 -9.43
N LEU A 130 10.14 -1.89 -8.68
CA LEU A 130 11.39 -1.93 -7.92
C LEU A 130 11.53 -3.20 -7.06
N ASN A 131 10.42 -3.63 -6.46
CA ASN A 131 10.38 -4.78 -5.54
C ASN A 131 9.98 -6.11 -6.20
N GLY A 132 9.80 -6.16 -7.53
CA GLY A 132 9.53 -7.41 -8.23
C GLY A 132 8.14 -8.00 -8.05
N HIS A 133 7.18 -7.20 -7.60
CA HIS A 133 5.83 -7.66 -7.29
C HIS A 133 4.95 -7.74 -8.53
N THR A 134 5.23 -8.72 -9.40
CA THR A 134 4.60 -8.89 -10.72
C THR A 134 3.07 -8.90 -10.68
N ASP A 135 2.45 -9.56 -9.71
CA ASP A 135 0.98 -9.61 -9.61
C ASP A 135 0.38 -8.26 -9.22
N THR A 136 1.09 -7.51 -8.38
CA THR A 136 0.73 -6.14 -7.99
C THR A 136 0.91 -5.17 -9.15
N VAL A 137 1.98 -5.32 -9.93
CA VAL A 137 2.19 -4.58 -11.18
C VAL A 137 1.04 -4.82 -12.14
N LYS A 138 0.67 -6.08 -12.40
CA LYS A 138 -0.49 -6.40 -13.24
C LYS A 138 -1.77 -5.77 -12.72
N ALA A 139 -2.01 -5.79 -11.40
CA ALA A 139 -3.20 -5.19 -10.81
C ALA A 139 -3.25 -3.66 -11.03
N LEU A 140 -2.10 -2.97 -10.92
CA LEU A 140 -1.99 -1.54 -11.19
C LEU A 140 -2.15 -1.24 -12.69
N LEU A 141 -1.50 -2.00 -13.58
CA LEU A 141 -1.61 -1.82 -15.03
C LEU A 141 -3.03 -2.05 -15.56
N ASN A 142 -3.75 -3.01 -14.97
CA ASN A 142 -5.17 -3.23 -15.28
C ASN A 142 -6.07 -2.08 -14.82
N ALA A 143 -5.59 -1.19 -13.95
CA ALA A 143 -6.26 0.05 -13.56
C ALA A 143 -5.84 1.25 -14.43
N GLU A 144 -5.20 0.99 -15.58
CA GLU A 144 -4.83 1.99 -16.59
C GLU A 144 -3.89 3.10 -16.08
N VAL A 145 -3.00 2.77 -15.13
CA VAL A 145 -1.95 3.69 -14.69
C VAL A 145 -0.95 3.99 -15.83
N PRO A 146 -0.44 5.23 -15.96
CA PRO A 146 0.60 5.55 -16.92
C PRO A 146 1.89 4.79 -16.59
N VAL A 147 2.47 4.16 -17.62
CA VAL A 147 3.69 3.33 -17.52
C VAL A 147 4.97 4.14 -17.74
N ASP A 148 4.81 5.35 -18.28
CA ASP A 148 5.83 6.28 -18.72
C ASP A 148 5.98 7.49 -17.78
N GLN A 149 5.33 7.46 -16.62
CA GLN A 149 5.51 8.49 -15.60
C GLN A 149 6.97 8.48 -15.12
N PRO A 150 7.72 9.59 -15.20
CA PRO A 150 9.10 9.63 -14.72
C PRO A 150 9.18 9.88 -13.20
N THR A 151 10.17 9.29 -12.54
CA THR A 151 10.61 9.69 -11.19
C THR A 151 11.33 11.04 -11.23
N ALA A 152 11.72 11.59 -10.07
CA ALA A 152 12.52 12.81 -10.01
C ALA A 152 13.89 12.67 -10.71
N ASP A 153 14.43 11.45 -10.80
CA ASP A 153 15.67 11.14 -11.52
C ASP A 153 15.45 10.95 -13.04
N GLY A 154 14.23 11.17 -13.53
CA GLY A 154 13.85 11.00 -14.94
C GLY A 154 13.64 9.55 -15.38
N LYS A 155 13.67 8.59 -14.46
CA LYS A 155 13.53 7.16 -14.79
C LYS A 155 12.07 6.74 -14.80
N ILE A 156 11.68 5.94 -15.79
CA ILE A 156 10.34 5.31 -15.82
C ILE A 156 10.36 3.93 -15.15
N ALA A 157 9.19 3.41 -14.77
CA ALA A 157 9.06 2.09 -14.15
C ALA A 157 9.76 0.97 -14.94
N MET A 158 9.70 1.00 -16.28
CA MET A 158 10.38 0.01 -17.14
C MET A 158 11.90 0.04 -17.01
N GLU A 159 12.52 1.22 -16.95
CA GLU A 159 13.96 1.37 -16.81
C GLU A 159 14.43 0.91 -15.42
N LEU A 160 13.62 1.15 -14.39
CA LEU A 160 13.91 0.67 -13.03
C LEU A 160 13.95 -0.87 -12.96
N ALA A 161 13.14 -1.56 -13.76
CA ALA A 161 13.15 -3.02 -13.85
C ALA A 161 14.49 -3.58 -14.38
N GLU A 162 15.27 -2.78 -15.12
CA GLU A 162 16.58 -3.17 -15.66
C GLU A 162 17.71 -2.95 -14.66
N THR A 163 17.59 -1.91 -13.83
CA THR A 163 18.68 -1.46 -12.96
C THR A 163 18.84 -2.26 -11.67
N LEU A 164 17.82 -3.01 -11.26
CA LEU A 164 17.80 -3.62 -9.93
C LEU A 164 17.84 -5.15 -9.97
N ASP A 165 18.68 -5.68 -9.10
CA ASP A 165 18.65 -7.06 -8.64
C ASP A 165 17.37 -7.24 -7.82
N MET A 166 16.21 -7.32 -8.51
CA MET A 166 14.91 -7.63 -7.92
C MET A 166 15.12 -8.88 -7.07
N ALA A 167 15.15 -8.72 -5.74
CA ALA A 167 15.68 -9.69 -4.79
C ALA A 167 15.64 -11.12 -5.34
N THR A 168 16.75 -11.55 -5.96
CA THR A 168 16.80 -12.91 -6.50
C THR A 168 16.58 -13.82 -5.30
N PRO A 169 15.64 -14.78 -5.33
CA PRO A 169 15.57 -15.77 -4.27
C PRO A 169 16.90 -16.51 -4.32
N VAL A 170 17.81 -16.15 -3.42
CA VAL A 170 19.13 -16.77 -3.29
C VAL A 170 18.86 -18.18 -2.75
N THR A 171 18.57 -19.12 -3.65
CA THR A 171 18.63 -20.52 -3.29
C THR A 171 20.09 -20.78 -2.92
N LYS A 172 20.30 -21.32 -1.72
CA LYS A 172 21.58 -21.56 -1.02
C LYS A 172 22.63 -22.39 -1.80
N ALA A 173 22.44 -22.63 -3.09
CA ALA A 173 23.38 -23.20 -4.04
C ALA A 173 23.22 -22.47 -5.38
N GLY A 174 24.26 -21.75 -5.82
CA GLY A 174 24.27 -20.90 -7.02
C GLY A 174 24.13 -21.66 -8.35
N ARG A 175 22.99 -22.33 -8.58
CA ARG A 175 22.65 -22.93 -9.87
C ARG A 175 21.47 -22.20 -10.49
N ARG A 176 21.74 -21.47 -11.59
CA ARG A 176 20.71 -21.02 -12.53
C ARG A 176 19.97 -22.26 -13.07
N THR A 177 18.67 -22.36 -12.84
CA THR A 177 17.82 -23.35 -13.52
C THR A 177 17.66 -22.93 -14.98
N PRO A 178 18.12 -23.72 -15.97
CA PRO A 178 17.90 -23.43 -17.38
C PRO A 178 16.39 -23.41 -17.68
N GLY A 179 15.89 -22.33 -18.30
CA GLY A 179 14.48 -22.21 -18.74
C GLY A 179 13.58 -21.32 -17.89
N VAL A 180 14.03 -20.82 -16.73
CA VAL A 180 13.29 -19.79 -15.97
C VAL A 180 13.79 -18.41 -16.41
N LYS A 181 12.91 -17.60 -17.02
CA LYS A 181 13.22 -16.20 -17.36
C LYS A 181 13.64 -15.45 -16.10
N SER A 182 14.64 -14.56 -16.21
CA SER A 182 15.03 -13.74 -15.05
C SER A 182 13.82 -12.90 -14.59
N PRO A 183 13.67 -12.62 -13.28
CA PRO A 183 12.60 -11.77 -12.77
C PRO A 183 12.52 -10.42 -13.51
N GLN A 184 13.67 -9.87 -13.89
CA GLN A 184 13.80 -8.64 -14.69
C GLN A 184 13.15 -8.80 -16.08
N LEU A 185 13.46 -9.88 -16.79
CA LEU A 185 12.92 -10.12 -18.14
C LEU A 185 11.40 -10.34 -18.09
N ALA A 186 10.91 -11.08 -17.10
CA ALA A 186 9.48 -11.30 -16.91
C ALA A 186 8.74 -9.99 -16.58
N MET A 187 9.30 -9.14 -15.72
CA MET A 187 8.73 -7.83 -15.41
C MET A 187 8.71 -6.91 -16.64
N LYS A 188 9.79 -6.89 -17.42
CA LYS A 188 9.87 -6.12 -18.66
C LYS A 188 8.82 -6.57 -19.67
N GLU A 189 8.64 -7.88 -19.88
CA GLU A 189 7.60 -8.41 -20.76
C GLU A 189 6.19 -8.03 -20.28
N VAL A 190 5.95 -7.99 -18.98
CA VAL A 190 4.68 -7.51 -18.43
C VAL A 190 4.49 -6.04 -18.78
N LEU A 191 5.44 -5.17 -18.46
CA LEU A 191 5.33 -3.73 -18.76
C LEU A 191 5.19 -3.47 -20.27
N GLN A 192 5.93 -4.20 -21.10
CA GLN A 192 5.90 -4.09 -22.57
C GLN A 192 4.53 -4.42 -23.18
N LYS A 193 3.76 -5.34 -22.58
CA LYS A 193 2.40 -5.64 -23.04
C LYS A 193 1.42 -4.49 -22.83
N PHE A 194 1.71 -3.62 -21.87
CA PHE A 194 0.84 -2.48 -21.51
C PHE A 194 1.35 -1.16 -22.08
N THR A 195 2.60 -1.07 -22.51
CA THR A 195 3.03 -0.03 -23.46
C THR A 195 2.43 -0.35 -24.83
N ARG A 196 1.50 0.47 -25.33
CA ARG A 196 1.03 0.34 -26.72
C ARG A 196 2.26 0.29 -27.64
N PRO A 197 2.28 -0.50 -28.73
CA PRO A 197 3.24 -0.23 -29.78
C PRO A 197 2.99 1.21 -30.23
N THR A 198 4.01 2.04 -30.15
CA THR A 198 4.09 3.28 -30.90
C THR A 198 4.02 2.89 -32.38
N SER A 199 2.81 2.62 -32.87
CA SER A 199 2.49 2.43 -34.29
C SER A 199 2.45 3.81 -34.93
N GLY A 200 3.60 4.48 -34.87
CA GLY A 200 4.00 5.50 -35.80
C GLY A 200 4.99 4.87 -36.76
N GLU A 201 4.55 3.89 -37.55
CA GLU A 201 5.25 3.51 -38.78
C GLU A 201 4.26 2.92 -39.80
N LYS A 202 4.03 3.74 -40.84
CA LYS A 202 3.54 3.43 -42.20
C LYS A 202 2.04 3.22 -42.39
N SER A 203 1.36 4.36 -42.54
CA SER A 203 0.40 4.56 -43.63
C SER A 203 1.12 4.48 -44.97
N GLU A 204 1.18 3.30 -45.57
CA GLU A 204 1.33 3.09 -47.03
C GLU A 204 0.52 1.85 -47.42
N LEU A 205 -0.71 2.08 -47.89
CA LEU A 205 -1.38 1.46 -49.05
C LEU A 205 -2.78 2.07 -49.21
#